data_AF-H0UQV0-F1
#
_entry.id   AF-H0UQV0-F1
#
_cell.length_a   1.000
_cell.length_b   1.000
_cell.length_c   1.000
_cell.angle_alpha   90.00
_cell.angle_beta   90.00
_cell.angle_gamma   90.00
#
_symmetry.space_group_name_H-M   'P 1'
#
loop_
_entity.id
_entity.type
_entity.pdbx_description
1 polymer ?
#
loop_
_entity_poly.entity_id
_entity_poly.type
_entity_poly.pdbx_seq_one_letter_code
_entity_poly.pdbx_strand_id
1 'polypeptide(L)'
;MAVERVVSGAMGAAKDVAGDKLKKLERACKQFEGIFLSQLWKEMLASSRRIGGDERKRPFGPLEDTAVEMASEALSEAGGVGLWRVLYEQMKGAVKAEGEGDGRG
;
A
#
# COMPACT_ATOMS: atom_id res chain seq x y z
N MET A 1 -26.91 24.26 25.03
CA MET A 1 -25.46 24.57 24.95
C MET A 1 -24.54 23.45 25.45
N ALA A 2 -24.85 22.66 26.49
CA ALA A 2 -23.98 21.54 26.91
C ALA A 2 -24.01 20.34 25.91
N VAL A 3 -25.17 20.04 25.33
CA VAL A 3 -25.37 18.94 24.38
C VAL A 3 -24.62 19.17 23.04
N GLU A 4 -24.64 20.39 22.49
CA GLU A 4 -23.91 20.71 21.25
C GLU A 4 -22.40 20.53 21.39
N ARG A 5 -21.84 20.82 22.58
CA ARG A 5 -20.41 20.71 22.83
C ARG A 5 -19.93 19.25 22.91
N VAL A 6 -20.78 18.37 23.44
CA VAL A 6 -20.53 16.92 23.49
C VAL A 6 -20.63 16.30 22.09
N VAL A 7 -21.66 16.67 21.31
CA VAL A 7 -21.82 16.20 19.92
C VAL A 7 -20.67 16.68 19.03
N SER A 8 -20.21 17.93 19.19
CA SER A 8 -19.06 18.45 18.46
C SER A 8 -17.76 17.71 18.79
N GLY A 9 -17.58 17.24 20.03
CA GLY A 9 -16.40 16.47 20.44
C GLY A 9 -16.38 15.04 19.88
N ALA A 10 -17.52 14.35 19.91
CA ALA A 10 -17.65 13.00 19.35
C ALA A 10 -17.44 12.97 17.83
N MET A 11 -17.92 14.00 17.12
CA MET A 11 -17.78 14.12 15.67
C MET A 11 -16.34 14.46 15.23
N GLY A 12 -15.54 15.06 16.11
CA GLY A 12 -14.10 15.24 15.91
C GLY A 12 -13.34 13.91 15.99
N ALA A 13 -13.58 13.13 17.05
CA ALA A 13 -12.95 11.84 17.26
C ALA A 13 -13.25 10.82 16.13
N ALA A 14 -14.49 10.79 15.64
CA ALA A 14 -14.87 9.92 14.52
C ALA A 14 -14.15 10.28 13.21
N LYS A 15 -13.93 11.57 12.95
CA LYS A 15 -13.16 12.04 11.78
C LYS A 15 -11.69 11.69 11.88
N ASP A 16 -11.10 11.78 13.07
CA ASP A 16 -9.70 11.40 13.30
C ASP A 16 -9.48 9.90 13.07
N VAL A 17 -10.39 9.05 13.57
CA VAL A 17 -10.36 7.59 13.34
C VAL A 17 -10.50 7.26 11.84
N ALA A 18 -11.44 7.90 11.14
CA ALA A 18 -11.60 7.70 9.70
C ALA A 18 -10.35 8.16 8.92
N GLY A 19 -9.75 9.28 9.31
CA GLY A 19 -8.50 9.78 8.74
C GLY A 19 -7.34 8.80 8.90
N ASP A 20 -7.19 8.20 10.08
CA ASP A 20 -6.13 7.22 10.34
C ASP A 20 -6.36 5.90 9.61
N LYS A 21 -7.60 5.43 9.49
CA LYS A 21 -7.92 4.26 8.66
C LYS A 21 -7.59 4.51 7.18
N LEU A 22 -7.88 5.69 6.66
CA LEU A 22 -7.54 6.06 5.28
C LEU A 22 -6.03 6.12 5.05
N LYS A 23 -5.25 6.69 5.98
CA LYS A 23 -3.77 6.65 5.90
C LYS A 23 -3.21 5.23 5.90
N LYS A 24 -3.77 4.35 6.74
CA LYS A 24 -3.38 2.93 6.78
C LYS A 24 -3.70 2.23 5.47
N LEU A 25 -4.88 2.49 4.90
CA LEU A 25 -5.27 1.95 3.60
C LEU A 25 -4.31 2.42 2.49
N GLU A 26 -3.98 3.72 2.46
CA GLU A 26 -3.01 4.26 1.50
C GLU A 26 -1.65 3.56 1.61
N ARG A 27 -1.14 3.43 2.85
CA ARG A 27 0.14 2.75 3.10
C ARG A 27 0.11 1.30 2.66
N ALA A 28 -0.97 0.58 2.97
CA ALA A 28 -1.13 -0.82 2.57
C ALA A 28 -1.18 -0.97 1.04
N CYS A 29 -1.86 -0.06 0.33
CA CYS A 29 -1.92 -0.07 -1.13
C CYS A 29 -0.54 0.17 -1.76
N LYS A 30 0.25 1.09 -1.21
CA LYS A 30 1.64 1.35 -1.65
C LYS A 30 2.54 0.14 -1.40
N GLN A 31 2.48 -0.45 -0.20
CA GLN A 31 3.22 -1.67 0.11
C GLN A 31 2.85 -2.83 -0.82
N PHE A 32 1.57 -2.98 -1.14
CA PHE A 32 1.10 -3.98 -2.11
C PHE A 32 1.74 -3.76 -3.50
N GLU A 33 1.71 -2.53 -4.02
CA GLU A 33 2.32 -2.24 -5.33
C GLU A 33 3.83 -2.49 -5.30
N GLY A 34 4.54 -2.11 -4.22
CA GLY A 34 5.96 -2.41 -4.06
C GLY A 34 6.27 -3.91 -4.11
N ILE A 35 5.49 -4.73 -3.40
CA ILE A 35 5.62 -6.20 -3.43
C ILE A 35 5.34 -6.74 -4.83
N PHE A 36 4.26 -6.27 -5.48
CA PHE A 36 3.88 -6.70 -6.82
C PHE A 36 4.96 -6.37 -7.86
N LEU A 37 5.49 -5.14 -7.84
CA LEU A 37 6.58 -4.71 -8.72
C LEU A 37 7.85 -5.53 -8.49
N SER A 38 8.19 -5.80 -7.22
CA SER A 38 9.34 -6.66 -6.88
C SER A 38 9.21 -8.05 -7.50
N GLN A 39 8.04 -8.69 -7.35
CA GLN A 39 7.79 -10.00 -7.94
C GLN A 39 7.89 -9.97 -9.47
N LEU A 40 7.25 -8.98 -10.10
CA LEU A 40 7.28 -8.81 -11.55
C LEU A 40 8.70 -8.63 -12.07
N TRP A 41 9.51 -7.76 -11.44
CA TRP A 41 10.89 -7.54 -11.85
C TRP A 41 11.78 -8.75 -11.62
N LYS A 42 11.61 -9.47 -10.52
CA LYS A 42 12.34 -10.73 -10.27
C LYS A 42 12.03 -11.78 -11.34
N GLU A 43 10.77 -11.91 -11.74
CA GLU A 43 10.36 -12.80 -12.83
C GLU A 43 10.95 -12.38 -14.19
N MET A 44 10.91 -11.07 -14.50
CA MET A 44 11.52 -10.53 -15.72
C MET A 44 13.03 -10.81 -15.75
N LEU A 45 13.73 -10.54 -14.65
CA LEU A 45 15.17 -10.81 -14.53
C LEU A 45 15.48 -12.31 -14.65
N ALA A 46 14.65 -13.18 -14.06
CA ALA A 46 14.79 -14.62 -14.22
C ALA A 46 14.57 -15.06 -15.67
N SER A 47 13.59 -14.48 -16.37
CA SER A 47 13.36 -14.72 -17.80
C SER A 47 14.56 -14.30 -18.65
N SER A 48 15.11 -13.10 -18.42
CA SER A 48 16.29 -12.60 -19.13
C SER A 48 17.52 -13.50 -18.93
N ARG A 49 17.74 -14.01 -17.71
CA ARG A 49 18.84 -14.94 -17.43
C ARG A 49 18.69 -16.28 -18.16
N ARG A 50 17.47 -16.80 -18.26
CA ARG A 50 17.16 -18.03 -19.01
C ARG A 50 17.51 -17.90 -20.50
N ILE A 51 17.18 -16.75 -21.10
CA ILE A 51 17.51 -16.45 -22.49
C ILE A 51 19.03 -16.27 -22.68
N GLY A 52 19.69 -15.61 -21.73
CA GLY A 52 21.13 -15.31 -21.79
C GLY A 52 22.07 -16.47 -21.45
N GLY A 53 21.57 -17.61 -20.95
CA GLY A 53 22.36 -18.80 -20.64
C GLY A 53 23.17 -18.75 -19.34
N ASP A 54 23.02 -17.70 -18.53
CA ASP A 54 23.82 -17.43 -17.31
C ASP A 54 23.04 -17.67 -16.01
N GLU A 55 22.16 -18.68 -16.00
CA GLU A 55 21.32 -18.95 -14.82
C GLU A 55 22.12 -19.60 -13.67
N ARG A 56 23.30 -20.16 -13.96
CA ARG A 56 24.01 -21.07 -13.04
C ARG A 56 24.92 -20.40 -12.02
N LYS A 57 25.23 -19.09 -12.15
CA LYS A 57 26.13 -18.39 -11.21
C LYS A 57 25.53 -17.05 -10.74
N ARG A 58 24.68 -17.11 -9.71
CA ARG A 58 24.27 -15.93 -8.92
C ARG A 58 24.90 -15.96 -7.52
N PRO A 59 26.21 -15.73 -7.38
CA PRO A 59 26.86 -15.73 -6.06
C PRO A 59 26.28 -14.67 -5.12
N PHE A 60 25.70 -13.60 -5.67
CA PHE A 60 25.04 -12.52 -4.92
C PHE A 60 23.52 -12.51 -5.11
N GLY A 61 22.92 -13.63 -5.52
CA GLY A 61 21.48 -13.73 -5.80
C GLY A 61 20.57 -13.13 -4.71
N PRO A 62 20.77 -13.46 -3.43
CA PRO A 62 19.98 -12.86 -2.35
C PRO A 62 20.12 -11.34 -2.25
N LEU A 63 21.34 -10.81 -2.42
CA LEU A 63 21.58 -9.36 -2.37
C LEU A 63 20.94 -8.64 -3.56
N GLU A 64 21.04 -9.21 -4.75
CA GLU A 64 20.35 -8.71 -5.95
C GLU A 64 18.82 -8.71 -5.75
N ASP A 65 18.26 -9.78 -5.16
CA ASP A 65 16.83 -9.89 -4.90
C ASP A 65 16.37 -8.86 -3.86
N THR A 66 17.15 -8.63 -2.80
CA THR A 66 16.91 -7.54 -1.83
C THR A 66 17.00 -6.17 -2.48
N ALA A 67 17.97 -5.94 -3.37
CA ALA A 67 18.09 -4.66 -4.06
C ALA A 67 16.85 -4.38 -4.94
N VAL A 68 16.30 -5.39 -5.60
CA VAL A 68 15.05 -5.29 -6.37
C VAL A 68 13.86 -4.98 -5.47
N GLU A 69 13.76 -5.63 -4.31
CA GLU A 69 12.70 -5.34 -3.32
C GLU A 69 12.76 -3.88 -2.85
N MET A 70 13.92 -3.42 -2.41
CA MET A 70 14.11 -2.05 -1.93
C MET A 70 13.81 -1.02 -3.03
N ALA A 71 14.28 -1.28 -4.25
CA ALA A 71 14.00 -0.39 -5.39
C ALA A 71 12.50 -0.34 -5.71
N SER A 72 11.79 -1.47 -5.61
CA SER A 72 10.36 -1.54 -5.89
C SER A 72 9.52 -0.84 -4.83
N GLU A 73 9.88 -0.97 -3.55
CA GLU A 73 9.24 -0.25 -2.45
C GLU A 73 9.45 1.27 -2.60
N ALA A 74 10.70 1.70 -2.80
CA ALA A 74 11.02 3.10 -3.01
C ALA A 74 10.30 3.69 -4.23
N LEU A 75 10.20 2.93 -5.32
CA LEU A 75 9.48 3.35 -6.52
C LEU A 75 7.98 3.53 -6.23
N SER A 76 7.35 2.59 -5.51
CA SER A 76 5.94 2.70 -5.14
C SER A 76 5.67 3.91 -4.23
N GLU A 77 6.54 4.15 -3.24
CA GLU A 77 6.44 5.30 -2.35
C GLU A 77 6.59 6.64 -3.11
N ALA A 78 7.49 6.70 -4.09
CA ALA A 78 7.72 7.87 -4.93
C ALA A 78 6.60 8.16 -5.95
N GLY A 79 5.56 7.32 -6.01
CA GLY A 79 4.40 7.49 -6.88
C GLY A 79 4.08 6.26 -7.73
N GLY A 80 5.05 5.37 -7.91
CA GLY A 80 4.88 4.06 -8.52
C GLY A 80 4.42 4.11 -9.97
N VAL A 81 3.74 3.03 -10.37
CA VAL A 81 3.05 2.95 -11.68
C VAL A 81 1.58 3.39 -11.57
N GLY A 82 1.11 3.67 -10.36
CA GLY A 82 -0.23 4.17 -10.06
C GLY A 82 -1.26 3.09 -9.70
N LEU A 83 -0.86 1.82 -9.61
CA LEU A 83 -1.72 0.72 -9.20
C LEU A 83 -2.21 0.91 -7.76
N TRP A 84 -1.34 1.37 -6.87
CA TRP A 84 -1.72 1.67 -5.49
C TRP A 84 -2.86 2.70 -5.40
N ARG A 85 -2.87 3.70 -6.29
CA ARG A 85 -3.91 4.74 -6.34
C ARG A 85 -5.23 4.14 -6.78
N VAL A 86 -5.22 3.31 -7.82
CA VAL A 86 -6.43 2.63 -8.30
C VAL A 86 -7.05 1.80 -7.16
N LEU A 87 -6.24 0.99 -6.49
CA LEU A 87 -6.68 0.16 -5.37
C LEU A 87 -7.23 0.99 -4.20
N TYR A 88 -6.52 2.05 -3.82
CA TYR A 88 -6.96 2.98 -2.77
C TYR A 88 -8.31 3.61 -3.12
N GLU A 89 -8.48 4.09 -4.35
CA GLU A 89 -9.71 4.75 -4.81
C GLU A 89 -10.91 3.80 -4.81
N GLN A 90 -10.72 2.51 -5.13
CA GLN A 90 -11.78 1.50 -5.06
C GLN A 90 -12.17 1.17 -3.61
N MET A 91 -11.21 1.12 -2.69
CA MET A 91 -11.45 0.67 -1.31
C MET A 91 -11.80 1.78 -0.33
N LYS A 92 -11.43 3.04 -0.60
CA LYS A 92 -11.65 4.16 0.34
C LYS A 92 -13.12 4.39 0.68
N GLY A 93 -14.05 4.00 -0.20
CA GLY A 93 -15.49 4.09 0.03
C GLY A 93 -15.95 3.19 1.17
N ALA A 94 -15.44 1.96 1.23
CA ALA A 94 -15.78 1.00 2.28
C ALA A 94 -15.30 1.48 3.66
N VAL A 95 -14.09 2.04 3.74
CA VAL A 95 -13.51 2.57 4.99
C VAL A 95 -14.31 3.75 5.54
N LYS A 96 -14.85 4.61 4.65
CA LYS A 96 -15.70 5.73 5.06
C LYS A 96 -17.05 5.25 5.59
N ALA A 97 -17.65 4.26 4.95
CA ALA A 97 -18.93 3.68 5.38
C ALA A 97 -18.84 3.02 6.77
N GLU A 98 -17.73 2.35 7.08
CA GLU A 98 -17.49 1.77 8.42
C GLU A 98 -17.34 2.82 9.53
N GLY A 99 -16.90 4.04 9.20
CA GLY A 99 -16.76 5.13 10.18
C GLY A 99 -18.09 5.78 10.58
N GLU A 100 -19.13 5.68 9.75
CA GLU A 100 -20.47 6.22 10.01
C GLU A 100 -21.43 5.20 10.65
N GLY A 101 -21.14 3.90 10.54
CA GLY A 101 -22.00 2.82 11.05
C GLY A 101 -21.92 2.54 12.56
N ASP A 102 -20.89 3.02 13.25
CA ASP A 102 -20.60 2.70 14.67
C ASP A 102 -21.38 3.57 15.69
N GLY A 103 -22.36 4.36 15.22
CA GLY A 103 -23.21 5.23 16.05
C GLY A 103 -24.62 4.70 16.33
N ARG A 104 -24.93 3.45 15.97
CA ARG A 104 -26.21 2.78 16.25
C ARG A 104 -25.99 1.46 16.98
N GLY A 105 -25.55 1.57 18.23
CA GLY A 105 -25.55 0.51 19.24
C GLY A 105 -26.08 1.08 20.54
#